data_AF-A0A2N1JGW6-F1
#
_entry.id   AF-A0A2N1JGW6-F1
#
_cell.length_a   1.000
_cell.length_b   1.000
_cell.length_c   1.000
_cell.angle_alpha   90.00
_cell.angle_beta   90.00
_cell.angle_gamma   90.00
#
_symmetry.space_group_name_H-M   'P 1'
#
loop_
_entity.id
_entity.type
_entity.pdbx_description
1 polymer ?
#
loop_
_entity_poly.entity_id
_entity_poly.type
_entity_poly.pdbx_seq_one_letter_code
_entity_poly.pdbx_strand_id
1 'polypeptide(L)'
;MASLADELLAEVEEDVGVDAGTHVSQNTEGVPVYHETDNTARDVADDPMHDASMLPAHGASRPPDALDQATLDSMDFGTVEVSMAQPPPSAMEASPEYPLIVRANNMAVELDNEVLILHRFIRERYAPRFPELETLVLNPWEFIQAVRALGNDKELRGANVEGILPHGTVVVISMSASNTTGRPLPVQEWEKVQEASEMALSLEAMRRKVSEYVESRMTLLAPNLSALVGTRVATKLVGVAGGLAGLAKIPSCNVHLIGASKKQHTGLNTNHGASTRFSGFLAQAAQVENTPEDYRMQALRMLAAKASLAARMDASGASHARTGSYGASLRAEVERKIEKLLEPPPAKLIKALPVPSEGGRKQRRGGRRARKFREMHGLTELRKMQNRVEFGKEEEEAGAFDATVGLGMINTKASGKIRATTANASSKARMSKANKTRLAAMNRPSLSLLGQGTPSTSGTASSLSFTPVQGIELVDPSRQKKVDEANAKWFSEGQFSLVPGTTGSAIPGLGTKDAKPMAPPAPRPT
;
A
#
# COMPACT_ATOMS: atom_id res chain seq x y z
N MET A 1 35.81 4.97 43.78
CA MET A 1 35.65 4.09 42.60
C MET A 1 34.20 4.17 42.14
N ALA A 2 33.78 5.33 41.65
CA ALA A 2 32.53 5.45 40.88
C ALA A 2 32.85 4.99 39.45
N SER A 3 31.87 4.41 38.76
CA SER A 3 32.07 3.85 37.42
C SER A 3 31.98 4.90 36.33
N LEU A 4 32.79 4.70 35.27
CA LEU A 4 32.95 5.52 34.05
C LEU A 4 31.67 5.87 33.26
N ALA A 5 30.49 5.52 33.75
CA ALA A 5 29.19 5.77 33.13
C ALA A 5 28.57 7.11 33.57
N ASP A 6 28.84 7.58 34.80
CA ASP A 6 28.29 8.85 35.30
C ASP A 6 29.03 10.08 34.74
N GLU A 7 30.28 9.89 34.31
CA GLU A 7 31.13 10.97 33.76
C GLU A 7 30.73 11.34 32.31
N LEU A 8 30.15 10.39 31.55
CA LEU A 8 29.69 10.59 30.17
C LEU A 8 28.27 11.19 30.05
N LEU A 9 27.53 11.30 31.17
CA LEU A 9 26.22 11.97 31.19
C LEU A 9 26.34 13.47 31.46
N ALA A 10 27.48 13.93 32.01
CA ALA A 10 27.71 15.35 32.31
C ALA A 10 28.13 16.19 31.09
N GLU A 11 28.71 15.58 30.04
CA GLU A 11 29.21 16.30 28.85
C GLU A 11 28.13 16.57 27.77
N VAL A 12 26.85 16.24 28.03
CA VAL A 12 25.75 16.36 27.04
C VAL A 12 24.72 17.45 27.40
N GLU A 13 24.78 18.05 28.60
CA GLU A 13 23.84 19.10 29.02
C GLU A 13 24.37 20.55 28.88
N GLU A 14 25.63 20.75 28.49
CA GLU A 14 26.19 22.09 28.20
C GLU A 14 26.33 22.37 26.69
N ASP A 15 25.21 22.51 25.98
CA ASP A 15 25.10 23.53 24.92
C ASP A 15 23.65 23.75 24.42
N VAL A 16 23.11 24.94 24.71
CA VAL A 16 22.39 25.88 23.82
C VAL A 16 21.69 26.89 24.73
N GLY A 17 22.46 27.90 25.13
CA GLY A 17 21.96 29.10 25.79
C GLY A 17 21.29 30.04 24.79
N VAL A 18 20.21 30.67 25.27
CA VAL A 18 19.50 31.81 24.68
C VAL A 18 20.45 32.91 24.18
N ASP A 19 20.15 33.52 23.03
CA ASP A 19 20.59 34.90 22.77
C ASP A 19 19.52 35.72 22.02
N ALA A 20 19.45 37.03 22.28
CA ALA A 20 18.31 37.87 21.92
C ALA A 20 18.68 39.30 21.45
N GLY A 21 17.85 39.86 20.55
CA GLY A 21 18.03 41.20 19.94
C GLY A 21 18.88 41.17 18.65
N THR A 22 18.69 42.00 17.62
CA THR A 22 17.77 43.12 17.33
C THR A 22 17.28 43.02 15.86
N HIS A 23 16.41 43.88 15.29
CA HIS A 23 15.90 45.20 15.66
C HIS A 23 14.44 45.41 15.19
N VAL A 24 13.75 46.42 15.75
CA VAL A 24 12.44 46.91 15.27
C VAL A 24 12.64 47.97 14.17
N SER A 25 11.78 47.97 13.15
CA SER A 25 11.40 49.17 12.39
C SER A 25 9.94 49.07 11.99
N GLN A 26 9.19 50.12 12.32
CA GLN A 26 7.75 50.23 12.09
C GLN A 26 7.46 50.52 10.62
N ASN A 27 6.27 50.14 10.15
CA ASN A 27 5.44 51.04 9.37
C ASN A 27 3.96 50.65 9.51
N THR A 28 3.17 51.64 9.91
CA THR A 28 1.71 51.71 9.81
C THR A 28 1.32 51.86 8.31
N GLU A 29 0.09 51.78 7.81
CA GLU A 29 -1.27 52.00 8.32
C GLU A 29 -2.26 51.11 7.51
N GLY A 30 -3.58 51.22 7.75
CA GLY A 30 -4.58 50.94 6.70
C GLY A 30 -5.58 49.83 6.98
N VAL A 31 -6.43 50.00 8.00
CA VAL A 31 -7.75 49.36 8.05
C VAL A 31 -8.72 50.18 7.19
N PRO A 32 -9.51 49.56 6.29
CA PRO A 32 -10.81 50.10 5.91
C PRO A 32 -11.95 49.18 6.35
N VAL A 33 -13.04 49.81 6.77
CA VAL A 33 -14.25 49.21 7.35
C VAL A 33 -15.42 49.46 6.39
N TYR A 34 -16.25 48.42 6.20
CA TYR A 34 -17.56 48.35 5.53
C TYR A 34 -17.87 49.20 4.28
N HIS A 35 -18.46 48.55 3.27
CA HIS A 35 -19.66 49.08 2.63
C HIS A 35 -20.61 47.95 2.21
N GLU A 36 -21.82 47.97 2.75
CA GLU A 36 -22.97 47.25 2.20
C GLU A 36 -23.49 48.01 0.97
N THR A 37 -23.90 47.29 -0.07
CA THR A 37 -24.89 47.75 -1.06
C THR A 37 -25.72 46.57 -1.56
N ASP A 38 -27.03 46.79 -1.64
CA ASP A 38 -28.07 45.78 -1.87
C ASP A 38 -28.13 45.15 -3.28
N ASN A 39 -28.72 43.95 -3.29
CA ASN A 39 -29.61 43.36 -4.31
C ASN A 39 -29.43 43.68 -5.81
N THR A 40 -29.23 42.61 -6.60
CA THR A 40 -30.24 42.23 -7.61
C THR A 40 -30.39 40.70 -7.68
N ALA A 41 -31.63 40.23 -7.73
CA ALA A 41 -31.98 38.81 -7.69
C ALA A 41 -31.94 38.12 -9.07
N ARG A 42 -31.78 36.78 -9.08
CA ARG A 42 -32.50 35.82 -9.93
C ARG A 42 -32.17 34.36 -9.58
N ASP A 43 -33.11 33.74 -8.87
CA ASP A 43 -33.69 32.42 -9.13
C ASP A 43 -32.76 31.25 -9.50
N VAL A 44 -32.42 30.44 -8.49
CA VAL A 44 -32.21 28.98 -8.64
C VAL A 44 -33.04 28.30 -7.55
N ALA A 45 -33.80 27.27 -7.93
CA ALA A 45 -34.87 26.70 -7.11
C ALA A 45 -34.38 25.98 -5.84
N ASP A 46 -35.22 26.03 -4.79
CA ASP A 46 -35.06 25.25 -3.56
C ASP A 46 -35.22 23.75 -3.83
N ASP A 47 -34.17 22.96 -3.59
CA ASP A 47 -34.31 21.54 -3.26
C ASP A 47 -34.62 21.42 -1.75
N PRO A 48 -35.72 20.75 -1.34
CA PRO A 48 -36.17 20.78 0.05
C PRO A 48 -35.25 19.98 0.98
N MET A 49 -34.84 20.60 2.09
CA MET A 49 -34.18 19.91 3.20
C MET A 49 -35.00 18.69 3.64
N HIS A 50 -34.38 17.51 3.66
CA HIS A 50 -34.93 16.37 4.37
C HIS A 50 -34.66 16.51 5.87
N ASP A 51 -35.74 16.77 6.61
CA ASP A 51 -35.75 16.81 8.06
C ASP A 51 -35.26 15.48 8.67
N ALA A 52 -34.27 15.57 9.56
CA ALA A 52 -33.59 14.42 10.17
C ALA A 52 -34.37 13.82 11.37
N SER A 53 -35.67 14.09 11.46
CA SER A 53 -36.55 13.66 12.55
C SER A 53 -37.17 12.26 12.36
N MET A 54 -37.17 11.71 11.15
CA MET A 54 -37.73 10.38 10.88
C MET A 54 -36.68 9.26 10.95
N LEU A 55 -37.04 8.20 11.69
CA LEU A 55 -36.44 6.86 11.50
C LEU A 55 -36.63 6.44 10.03
N PRO A 56 -35.66 5.75 9.39
CA PRO A 56 -35.85 5.22 8.04
C PRO A 56 -36.88 4.09 8.06
N ALA A 57 -38.16 4.45 7.87
CA ALA A 57 -39.33 3.60 8.09
C ALA A 57 -39.42 2.37 7.17
N HIS A 58 -38.50 2.21 6.21
CA HIS A 58 -38.45 1.10 5.25
C HIS A 58 -37.04 0.47 5.12
N GLY A 59 -36.19 0.51 6.15
CA GLY A 59 -34.83 -0.06 6.07
C GLY A 59 -34.24 -0.72 7.32
N ALA A 60 -34.81 -0.53 8.51
CA ALA A 60 -34.23 -1.03 9.78
C ALA A 60 -35.19 -1.87 10.64
N SER A 61 -36.37 -2.21 10.10
CA SER A 61 -37.41 -2.99 10.78
C SER A 61 -37.94 -4.11 9.90
N ARG A 62 -37.05 -4.77 9.15
CA ARG A 62 -37.35 -6.08 8.58
C ARG A 62 -36.96 -7.11 9.64
N PRO A 63 -37.90 -7.70 10.41
CA PRO A 63 -37.63 -9.03 10.94
C PRO A 63 -37.27 -9.93 9.75
N PRO A 64 -36.49 -11.00 9.92
CA PRO A 64 -36.28 -11.98 8.84
C PRO A 64 -37.65 -12.31 8.26
N ASP A 65 -37.79 -12.24 6.92
CA ASP A 65 -39.10 -12.45 6.29
C ASP A 65 -39.67 -13.78 6.79
N ALA A 66 -41.00 -13.97 6.75
CA ALA A 66 -41.59 -15.29 7.04
C ALA A 66 -40.97 -16.39 6.16
N LEU A 67 -40.44 -16.01 4.98
CA LEU A 67 -39.62 -16.83 4.09
C LEU A 67 -38.27 -17.23 4.69
N ASP A 68 -37.60 -16.37 5.45
CA ASP A 68 -36.26 -16.54 6.00
C ASP A 68 -36.26 -17.26 7.36
N GLN A 69 -37.32 -17.06 8.15
CA GLN A 69 -37.60 -17.94 9.29
C GLN A 69 -37.94 -19.36 8.81
N ALA A 70 -38.76 -19.51 7.77
CA ALA A 70 -39.07 -20.82 7.21
C ALA A 70 -37.85 -21.57 6.62
N THR A 71 -36.82 -20.87 6.12
CA THR A 71 -35.55 -21.51 5.74
C THR A 71 -34.69 -21.87 6.93
N LEU A 72 -34.63 -21.04 7.98
CA LEU A 72 -33.93 -21.39 9.22
C LEU A 72 -34.58 -22.60 9.92
N ASP A 73 -35.91 -22.69 9.92
CA ASP A 73 -36.66 -23.79 10.52
C ASP A 73 -36.61 -25.09 9.67
N SER A 74 -36.28 -24.99 8.37
CA SER A 74 -36.04 -26.14 7.49
C SER A 74 -34.56 -26.55 7.37
N MET A 75 -33.64 -25.87 8.06
CA MET A 75 -32.26 -26.33 8.25
C MET A 75 -32.22 -27.43 9.31
N ASP A 76 -32.54 -28.65 8.90
CA ASP A 76 -32.32 -29.83 9.75
C ASP A 76 -30.81 -30.11 9.90
N PHE A 77 -30.34 -30.11 11.14
CA PHE A 77 -28.99 -30.52 11.54
C PHE A 77 -28.88 -32.04 11.76
N GLY A 78 -29.97 -32.78 11.55
CA GLY A 78 -30.02 -34.23 11.58
C GLY A 78 -28.85 -34.86 10.81
N THR A 79 -28.26 -35.89 11.40
CA THR A 79 -27.14 -36.62 10.82
C THR A 79 -27.58 -37.29 9.53
N VAL A 80 -27.35 -36.63 8.40
CA VAL A 80 -27.32 -37.32 7.12
C VAL A 80 -26.16 -38.29 7.18
N GLU A 81 -26.50 -39.56 7.38
CA GLU A 81 -25.59 -40.65 7.08
C GLU A 81 -25.14 -40.46 5.63
N VAL A 82 -23.86 -40.16 5.45
CA VAL A 82 -23.22 -40.20 4.14
C VAL A 82 -23.13 -41.68 3.76
N SER A 83 -24.25 -42.23 3.28
CA SER A 83 -24.30 -43.59 2.78
C SER A 83 -23.25 -43.69 1.68
N MET A 84 -22.33 -44.64 1.81
CA MET A 84 -21.18 -44.73 0.89
C MET A 84 -21.58 -45.08 -0.56
N ALA A 85 -22.87 -45.35 -0.81
CA ALA A 85 -23.46 -45.36 -2.13
C ALA A 85 -23.77 -43.91 -2.60
N GLN A 86 -22.91 -43.36 -3.46
CA GLN A 86 -23.23 -42.11 -4.16
C GLN A 86 -24.45 -42.34 -5.07
N PRO A 87 -25.56 -41.58 -4.91
CA PRO A 87 -26.65 -41.63 -5.88
C PRO A 87 -26.17 -41.09 -7.24
N PRO A 88 -26.80 -41.51 -8.36
CA PRO A 88 -26.35 -41.13 -9.70
C PRO A 88 -26.37 -39.60 -9.88
N PRO A 89 -25.41 -39.02 -10.65
CA PRO A 89 -25.14 -37.58 -10.66
C PRO A 89 -26.29 -36.70 -11.17
N SER A 90 -27.27 -37.30 -11.85
CA SER A 90 -28.50 -36.68 -12.36
C SER A 90 -29.66 -36.64 -11.36
N ALA A 91 -29.58 -37.35 -10.22
CA ALA A 91 -30.65 -37.40 -9.21
C ALA A 91 -30.51 -36.34 -8.10
N MET A 92 -29.31 -35.77 -7.90
CA MET A 92 -29.05 -34.82 -6.80
C MET A 92 -29.47 -33.38 -7.09
N GLU A 93 -29.51 -32.93 -8.35
CA GLU A 93 -30.09 -31.62 -8.70
C GLU A 93 -31.61 -31.58 -8.52
N ALA A 94 -32.25 -32.75 -8.54
CA ALA A 94 -33.66 -32.93 -8.20
C ALA A 94 -33.91 -33.13 -6.69
N SER A 95 -32.87 -33.16 -5.85
CA SER A 95 -33.03 -33.20 -4.40
C SER A 95 -33.40 -31.80 -3.87
N PRO A 96 -34.33 -31.70 -2.90
CA PRO A 96 -34.72 -30.40 -2.33
C PRO A 96 -33.60 -29.73 -1.51
N GLU A 97 -32.52 -30.45 -1.18
CA GLU A 97 -31.40 -29.95 -0.39
C GLU A 97 -30.53 -28.93 -1.14
N TYR A 98 -30.22 -29.16 -2.42
CA TYR A 98 -29.35 -28.26 -3.19
C TYR A 98 -29.87 -26.81 -3.29
N PRO A 99 -31.15 -26.54 -3.67
CA PRO A 99 -31.67 -25.17 -3.68
C PRO A 99 -31.74 -24.56 -2.28
N LEU A 100 -31.96 -25.35 -1.22
CA LEU A 100 -31.92 -24.87 0.17
C LEU A 100 -30.51 -24.42 0.57
N ILE A 101 -29.46 -25.16 0.20
CA ILE A 101 -28.07 -24.77 0.45
C ILE A 101 -27.68 -23.49 -0.30
N VAL A 102 -28.12 -23.33 -1.56
CA VAL A 102 -27.88 -22.09 -2.33
C VAL A 102 -28.61 -20.91 -1.67
N ARG A 103 -29.86 -21.10 -1.25
CA ARG A 103 -30.64 -20.07 -0.55
C ARG A 103 -30.02 -19.70 0.80
N ALA A 104 -29.55 -20.68 1.58
CA ALA A 104 -28.82 -20.47 2.82
C ALA A 104 -27.55 -19.62 2.61
N ASN A 105 -26.79 -19.86 1.53
CA ASN A 105 -25.63 -19.02 1.19
C ASN A 105 -26.03 -17.56 0.86
N ASN A 106 -27.13 -17.35 0.14
CA ASN A 106 -27.60 -15.99 -0.17
C ASN A 106 -28.04 -15.27 1.11
N MET A 107 -28.78 -15.94 1.99
CA MET A 107 -29.17 -15.40 3.30
C MET A 107 -27.94 -15.02 4.14
N ALA A 108 -26.87 -15.81 4.13
CA ALA A 108 -25.64 -15.47 4.85
C ALA A 108 -25.01 -14.14 4.37
N VAL A 109 -25.12 -13.84 3.07
CA VAL A 109 -24.65 -12.58 2.46
C VAL A 109 -25.58 -11.42 2.82
N GLU A 110 -26.89 -11.66 2.86
CA GLU A 110 -27.89 -10.67 3.27
C GLU A 110 -27.71 -10.28 4.74
N LEU A 111 -27.57 -11.25 5.64
CA LEU A 111 -27.24 -11.04 7.06
C LEU A 111 -25.93 -10.25 7.24
N ASP A 112 -24.89 -10.53 6.45
CA ASP A 112 -23.63 -9.78 6.49
C ASP A 112 -23.82 -8.30 6.08
N ASN A 113 -24.68 -8.01 5.11
CA ASN A 113 -25.01 -6.64 4.73
C ASN A 113 -25.85 -5.92 5.81
N GLU A 114 -26.79 -6.62 6.44
CA GLU A 114 -27.59 -6.08 7.56
C GLU A 114 -26.72 -5.72 8.76
N VAL A 115 -25.76 -6.57 9.14
CA VAL A 115 -24.78 -6.27 10.20
C VAL A 115 -23.94 -5.02 9.87
N LEU A 116 -23.59 -4.79 8.60
CA LEU A 116 -22.90 -3.57 8.17
C LEU A 116 -23.80 -2.31 8.27
N ILE A 117 -25.09 -2.43 7.98
CA ILE A 117 -26.07 -1.34 8.15
C ILE A 117 -26.25 -1.00 9.63
N LEU A 118 -26.42 -2.01 10.50
CA LEU A 118 -26.52 -1.81 11.95
C LEU A 118 -25.24 -1.23 12.54
N HIS A 119 -24.07 -1.71 12.12
CA HIS A 119 -22.78 -1.11 12.51
C HIS A 119 -22.74 0.38 12.17
N ARG A 120 -23.15 0.78 10.96
CA ARG A 120 -23.21 2.19 10.56
C ARG A 120 -24.17 2.99 11.45
N PHE A 121 -25.35 2.46 11.73
CA PHE A 121 -26.36 3.10 12.59
C PHE A 121 -25.87 3.31 14.02
N ILE A 122 -25.33 2.26 14.64
CA ILE A 122 -24.76 2.29 16.01
C ILE A 122 -23.61 3.30 16.07
N ARG A 123 -22.71 3.27 15.08
CA ARG A 123 -21.57 4.20 14.97
C ARG A 123 -22.01 5.66 14.88
N GLU A 124 -22.97 5.99 14.01
CA GLU A 124 -23.48 7.37 13.87
C GLU A 124 -24.17 7.87 15.15
N ARG A 125 -24.88 7.00 15.88
CA ARG A 125 -25.54 7.35 17.16
C ARG A 125 -24.61 7.35 18.38
N TYR A 126 -23.52 6.57 18.37
CA TYR A 126 -22.56 6.50 19.47
C TYR A 126 -21.39 7.51 19.33
N ALA A 127 -21.18 8.08 18.15
CA ALA A 127 -20.16 9.11 17.91
C ALA A 127 -20.18 10.30 18.89
N PRO A 128 -21.34 10.83 19.36
CA PRO A 128 -21.35 11.88 20.39
C PRO A 128 -20.86 11.42 21.77
N ARG A 129 -20.87 10.11 22.05
CA ARG A 129 -20.40 9.53 23.33
C ARG A 129 -18.91 9.25 23.32
N PHE A 130 -18.40 8.63 22.25
CA PHE A 130 -16.99 8.27 22.14
C PHE A 130 -16.57 8.24 20.65
N PRO A 131 -16.24 9.41 20.06
CA PRO A 131 -15.99 9.52 18.62
C PRO A 131 -14.72 8.78 18.17
N GLU A 132 -13.76 8.60 19.08
CA GLU A 132 -12.48 7.93 18.81
C GLU A 132 -12.65 6.42 18.54
N LEU A 133 -13.70 5.78 19.07
CA LEU A 133 -13.91 4.33 18.98
C LEU A 133 -13.95 3.83 17.53
N GLU A 134 -14.52 4.60 16.60
CA GLU A 134 -14.56 4.28 15.17
C GLU A 134 -13.15 4.12 14.57
N THR A 135 -12.22 4.98 14.99
CA THR A 135 -10.85 4.96 14.46
C THR A 135 -10.00 3.86 15.11
N LEU A 136 -10.34 3.47 16.34
CA LEU A 136 -9.63 2.45 17.11
C LEU A 136 -10.06 1.03 16.73
N VAL A 137 -11.36 0.80 16.47
CA VAL A 137 -11.92 -0.54 16.19
C VAL A 137 -12.54 -0.58 14.80
N LEU A 138 -11.81 -1.13 13.83
CA LEU A 138 -12.27 -1.24 12.43
C LEU A 138 -13.19 -2.42 12.13
N ASN A 139 -13.18 -3.47 12.96
CA ASN A 139 -14.00 -4.66 12.73
C ASN A 139 -15.43 -4.38 13.22
N PRO A 140 -16.47 -4.45 12.35
CA PRO A 140 -17.84 -4.08 12.71
C PRO A 140 -18.39 -4.83 13.92
N TRP A 141 -18.09 -6.13 14.01
CA TRP A 141 -18.52 -6.99 15.11
C TRP A 141 -17.87 -6.62 16.45
N GLU A 142 -16.54 -6.45 16.46
CA GLU A 142 -15.79 -6.04 17.64
C GLU A 142 -16.22 -4.64 18.12
N PHE A 143 -16.55 -3.72 17.18
CA PHE A 143 -17.07 -2.39 17.50
C PHE A 143 -18.42 -2.48 18.22
N ILE A 144 -19.38 -3.26 17.71
CA ILE A 144 -20.70 -3.43 18.34
C ILE A 144 -20.57 -4.05 19.74
N GLN A 145 -19.70 -5.06 19.90
CA GLN A 145 -19.42 -5.65 21.22
C GLN A 145 -18.78 -4.65 22.18
N ALA A 146 -17.83 -3.83 21.71
CA ALA A 146 -17.18 -2.80 22.51
C ALA A 146 -18.16 -1.68 22.94
N VAL A 147 -19.05 -1.21 22.05
CA VAL A 147 -20.10 -0.24 22.40
C VAL A 147 -21.01 -0.79 23.50
N ARG A 148 -21.44 -2.06 23.39
CA ARG A 148 -22.28 -2.71 24.40
C ARG A 148 -21.58 -2.85 25.76
N ALA A 149 -20.28 -3.13 25.76
CA ALA A 149 -19.48 -3.27 26.97
C ALA A 149 -19.13 -1.93 27.65
N LEU A 150 -18.88 -0.88 26.85
CA LEU A 150 -18.58 0.47 27.34
C LEU A 150 -19.82 1.20 27.89
N GLY A 151 -21.00 0.95 27.31
CA GLY A 151 -22.25 1.51 27.78
C GLY A 151 -22.37 3.03 27.60
N ASN A 152 -23.22 3.65 28.44
CA ASN A 152 -23.44 5.10 28.50
C ASN A 152 -23.16 5.68 29.90
N ASP A 153 -22.47 4.93 30.76
CA ASP A 153 -22.04 5.39 32.08
C ASP A 153 -21.10 6.60 31.97
N LYS A 154 -21.12 7.49 32.95
CA LYS A 154 -20.37 8.77 32.93
C LYS A 154 -18.87 8.57 32.69
N GLU A 155 -18.28 7.55 33.31
CA GLU A 155 -16.89 7.12 33.13
C GLU A 155 -16.85 5.92 32.19
N LEU A 156 -16.16 6.04 31.05
CA LEU A 156 -15.91 4.92 30.15
C LEU A 156 -14.75 4.08 30.69
N ARG A 157 -15.02 2.88 31.18
CA ARG A 157 -14.01 1.99 31.78
C ARG A 157 -13.51 0.96 30.77
N GLY A 158 -12.25 1.08 30.37
CA GLY A 158 -11.60 0.16 29.43
C GLY A 158 -11.63 -1.32 29.87
N ALA A 159 -11.63 -1.56 31.18
CA ALA A 159 -11.71 -2.90 31.78
C ALA A 159 -12.95 -3.71 31.33
N ASN A 160 -14.07 -3.04 31.00
CA ASN A 160 -15.28 -3.74 30.52
C ASN A 160 -15.07 -4.42 29.15
N VAL A 161 -14.07 -4.00 28.38
CA VAL A 161 -13.78 -4.48 27.01
C VAL A 161 -12.67 -5.55 27.01
N GLU A 162 -12.16 -5.92 28.18
CA GLU A 162 -11.20 -7.03 28.32
C GLU A 162 -11.84 -8.36 27.89
N GLY A 163 -11.10 -9.14 27.09
CA GLY A 163 -11.57 -10.41 26.52
C GLY A 163 -12.36 -10.27 25.20
N ILE A 164 -12.90 -9.09 24.87
CA ILE A 164 -13.49 -8.79 23.55
C ILE A 164 -12.37 -8.38 22.57
N LEU A 165 -11.51 -7.45 23.00
CA LEU A 165 -10.45 -6.88 22.19
C LEU A 165 -9.06 -7.35 22.63
N PRO A 166 -8.05 -7.37 21.73
CA PRO A 166 -6.66 -7.55 22.11
C PRO A 166 -6.20 -6.53 23.15
N HIS A 167 -5.35 -6.95 24.10
CA HIS A 167 -4.86 -6.09 25.19
C HIS A 167 -4.26 -4.76 24.67
N GLY A 168 -3.50 -4.79 23.57
CA GLY A 168 -2.93 -3.57 22.98
C GLY A 168 -3.98 -2.54 22.55
N THR A 169 -5.13 -2.97 22.03
CA THR A 169 -6.26 -2.07 21.71
C THR A 169 -7.04 -1.63 22.95
N VAL A 170 -7.17 -2.49 23.97
CA VAL A 170 -7.81 -2.11 25.25
C VAL A 170 -7.05 -0.98 25.95
N VAL A 171 -5.71 -1.03 25.98
CA VAL A 171 -4.88 0.05 26.55
C VAL A 171 -5.10 1.37 25.82
N VAL A 172 -5.08 1.36 24.48
CA VAL A 172 -5.31 2.57 23.67
C VAL A 172 -6.73 3.11 23.89
N ILE A 173 -7.75 2.24 23.91
CA ILE A 173 -9.13 2.62 24.24
C ILE A 173 -9.23 3.23 25.63
N SER A 174 -8.54 2.69 26.64
CA SER A 174 -8.54 3.26 27.98
C SER A 174 -7.89 4.65 28.03
N MET A 175 -6.77 4.86 27.33
CA MET A 175 -6.10 6.16 27.24
C MET A 175 -6.95 7.21 26.51
N SER A 176 -7.63 6.80 25.44
CA SER A 176 -8.61 7.62 24.71
C SER A 176 -9.83 7.93 25.58
N ALA A 177 -10.40 6.94 26.26
CA ALA A 177 -11.54 7.09 27.15
C ALA A 177 -11.27 8.07 28.29
N SER A 178 -10.05 8.11 28.85
CA SER A 178 -9.67 9.09 29.88
C SER A 178 -9.55 10.53 29.35
N ASN A 179 -9.25 10.71 28.06
CA ASN A 179 -9.06 12.02 27.43
C ASN A 179 -10.23 12.43 26.50
N THR A 180 -11.31 11.66 26.48
CA THR A 180 -12.34 11.84 25.45
C THR A 180 -13.19 13.09 25.69
N THR A 181 -13.53 13.77 24.60
CA THR A 181 -14.38 14.97 24.59
C THR A 181 -15.88 14.67 24.49
N GLY A 182 -16.25 13.38 24.47
CA GLY A 182 -17.63 12.92 24.30
C GLY A 182 -18.53 13.13 25.51
N ARG A 183 -19.84 13.23 25.26
CA ARG A 183 -20.90 13.50 26.25
C ARG A 183 -21.84 12.31 26.43
N PRO A 184 -22.44 12.08 27.61
CA PRO A 184 -23.44 11.02 27.77
C PRO A 184 -24.62 11.24 26.82
N LEU A 185 -25.10 10.16 26.21
CA LEU A 185 -26.26 10.18 25.32
C LEU A 185 -27.56 10.30 26.12
N PRO A 186 -28.62 10.94 25.57
CA PRO A 186 -29.94 10.90 26.18
C PRO A 186 -30.50 9.48 26.15
N VAL A 187 -31.32 9.13 27.16
CA VAL A 187 -31.84 7.77 27.36
C VAL A 187 -32.52 7.21 26.10
N GLN A 188 -33.34 8.02 25.42
CA GLN A 188 -34.04 7.64 24.19
C GLN A 188 -33.12 7.33 22.98
N GLU A 189 -31.90 7.87 22.94
CA GLU A 189 -30.92 7.50 21.91
C GLU A 189 -30.11 6.27 22.34
N TRP A 190 -29.81 6.16 23.63
CA TRP A 190 -29.14 4.99 24.19
C TRP A 190 -29.98 3.71 24.04
N GLU A 191 -31.28 3.76 24.32
CA GLU A 191 -32.21 2.64 24.13
C GLU A 191 -32.20 2.13 22.69
N LYS A 192 -32.19 3.02 21.70
CA LYS A 192 -32.10 2.67 20.26
C LYS A 192 -30.76 2.04 19.90
N VAL A 193 -29.65 2.51 20.50
CA VAL A 193 -28.32 1.91 20.33
C VAL A 193 -28.27 0.51 20.96
N GLN A 194 -28.90 0.32 22.12
CA GLN A 194 -28.98 -0.97 22.79
C GLN A 194 -29.83 -1.96 22.00
N GLU A 195 -31.02 -1.57 21.55
CA GLU A 195 -31.91 -2.39 20.71
C GLU A 195 -31.22 -2.83 19.42
N ALA A 196 -30.57 -1.89 18.71
CA ALA A 196 -29.79 -2.20 17.51
C ALA A 196 -28.60 -3.15 17.79
N SER A 197 -27.97 -3.04 18.96
CA SER A 197 -26.89 -3.93 19.39
C SER A 197 -27.40 -5.34 19.71
N GLU A 198 -28.58 -5.45 20.34
CA GLU A 198 -29.23 -6.75 20.62
C GLU A 198 -29.71 -7.43 19.33
N MET A 199 -30.22 -6.66 18.36
CA MET A 199 -30.54 -7.12 17.01
C MET A 199 -29.30 -7.62 16.25
N ALA A 200 -28.17 -6.90 16.33
CA ALA A 200 -26.93 -7.33 15.70
C ALA A 200 -26.39 -8.67 16.28
N LEU A 201 -26.57 -8.89 17.59
CA LEU A 201 -26.21 -10.16 18.24
C LEU A 201 -27.09 -11.32 17.78
N SER A 202 -28.40 -11.10 17.57
CA SER A 202 -29.30 -12.15 17.07
C SER A 202 -29.03 -12.49 15.61
N LEU A 203 -28.73 -11.49 14.77
CA LEU A 203 -28.31 -11.68 13.38
C LEU A 203 -27.01 -12.50 13.27
N GLU A 204 -25.97 -12.21 14.06
CA GLU A 204 -24.73 -13.01 14.04
C GLU A 204 -24.96 -14.44 14.55
N ALA A 205 -25.86 -14.64 15.53
CA ALA A 205 -26.25 -15.99 15.97
C ALA A 205 -26.97 -16.78 14.85
N MET A 206 -27.81 -16.13 14.05
CA MET A 206 -28.43 -16.74 12.85
C MET A 206 -27.40 -17.01 11.77
N ARG A 207 -26.55 -16.04 11.42
CA ARG A 207 -25.45 -16.18 10.46
C ARG A 207 -24.53 -17.34 10.79
N ARG A 208 -24.22 -17.53 12.08
CA ARG A 208 -23.42 -18.66 12.55
C ARG A 208 -24.11 -20.00 12.30
N LYS A 209 -25.40 -20.15 12.63
CA LYS A 209 -26.19 -21.36 12.31
C LYS A 209 -26.19 -21.66 10.81
N VAL A 210 -26.44 -20.65 9.97
CA VAL A 210 -26.43 -20.77 8.50
C VAL A 210 -25.05 -21.21 8.00
N SER A 211 -23.97 -20.66 8.57
CA SER A 211 -22.59 -21.02 8.22
C SER A 211 -22.25 -22.47 8.62
N GLU A 212 -22.67 -22.91 9.81
CA GLU A 212 -22.48 -24.28 10.29
C GLU A 212 -23.30 -25.29 9.44
N TYR A 213 -24.53 -24.94 9.05
CA TYR A 213 -25.34 -25.74 8.11
C TYR A 213 -24.66 -25.87 6.74
N VAL A 214 -24.23 -24.75 6.14
CA VAL A 214 -23.53 -24.75 4.85
C VAL A 214 -22.20 -25.50 4.92
N GLU A 215 -21.45 -25.41 6.02
CA GLU A 215 -20.20 -26.15 6.22
C GLU A 215 -20.42 -27.67 6.19
N SER A 216 -21.50 -28.15 6.82
CA SER A 216 -21.86 -29.58 6.83
C SER A 216 -22.15 -30.14 5.42
N ARG A 217 -22.69 -29.31 4.52
CA ARG A 217 -23.09 -29.70 3.15
C ARG A 217 -22.15 -29.17 2.06
N MET A 218 -21.04 -28.54 2.42
CA MET A 218 -20.08 -27.92 1.48
C MET A 218 -19.43 -28.95 0.53
N THR A 219 -19.37 -30.23 0.93
CA THR A 219 -18.94 -31.34 0.07
C THR A 219 -19.89 -31.62 -1.10
N LEU A 220 -21.19 -31.34 -0.95
CA LEU A 220 -22.19 -31.47 -2.03
C LEU A 220 -22.16 -30.26 -2.97
N LEU A 221 -21.91 -29.06 -2.43
CA LEU A 221 -21.89 -27.80 -3.17
C LEU A 221 -20.57 -27.58 -3.95
N ALA A 222 -19.43 -27.78 -3.29
CA ALA A 222 -18.10 -27.51 -3.83
C ALA A 222 -17.09 -28.61 -3.45
N PRO A 223 -17.22 -29.83 -4.00
CA PRO A 223 -16.39 -30.97 -3.64
C PRO A 223 -14.89 -30.76 -3.96
N ASN A 224 -14.52 -30.10 -5.06
CA ASN A 224 -13.10 -29.90 -5.38
C ASN A 224 -12.47 -28.81 -4.50
N LEU A 225 -13.20 -27.73 -4.21
CA LEU A 225 -12.74 -26.69 -3.29
C LEU A 225 -12.60 -27.23 -1.87
N SER A 226 -13.55 -28.06 -1.42
CA SER A 226 -13.53 -28.76 -0.13
C SER A 226 -12.34 -29.71 -0.02
N ALA A 227 -12.11 -30.56 -1.03
CA ALA A 227 -10.97 -31.48 -1.05
C ALA A 227 -9.61 -30.74 -1.06
N LEU A 228 -9.55 -29.56 -1.67
CA LEU A 228 -8.34 -28.75 -1.70
C LEU A 228 -8.05 -28.04 -0.37
N VAL A 229 -9.02 -27.30 0.18
CA VAL A 229 -8.80 -26.31 1.26
C VAL A 229 -9.42 -26.73 2.60
N GLY A 230 -10.38 -27.67 2.59
CA GLY A 230 -11.22 -28.02 3.73
C GLY A 230 -12.56 -27.27 3.72
N THR A 231 -13.62 -27.91 4.20
CA THR A 231 -15.01 -27.40 4.23
C THR A 231 -15.13 -26.06 4.96
N ARG A 232 -14.50 -25.93 6.13
CA ARG A 232 -14.50 -24.70 6.94
C ARG A 232 -14.00 -23.47 6.19
N VAL A 233 -12.90 -23.61 5.45
CA VAL A 233 -12.30 -22.50 4.70
C VAL A 233 -13.04 -22.28 3.38
N ALA A 234 -13.48 -23.35 2.71
CA ALA A 234 -14.33 -23.27 1.52
C ALA A 234 -15.62 -22.49 1.80
N THR A 235 -16.29 -22.76 2.94
CA THR A 235 -17.52 -22.08 3.36
C THR A 235 -17.31 -20.57 3.53
N LYS A 236 -16.24 -20.16 4.23
CA LYS A 236 -15.90 -18.74 4.40
C LYS A 236 -15.59 -18.03 3.08
N LEU A 237 -14.92 -18.72 2.16
CA LEU A 237 -14.62 -18.20 0.82
C LEU A 237 -15.87 -18.06 -0.05
N VAL A 238 -16.77 -19.05 -0.01
CA VAL A 238 -18.03 -19.05 -0.76
C VAL A 238 -18.99 -17.98 -0.22
N GLY A 239 -19.13 -17.86 1.10
CA GLY A 239 -19.96 -16.84 1.75
C GLY A 239 -19.53 -15.42 1.36
N VAL A 240 -18.29 -15.03 1.64
CA VAL A 240 -17.79 -13.67 1.33
C VAL A 240 -17.72 -13.37 -0.17
N ALA A 241 -17.66 -14.39 -1.03
CA ALA A 241 -17.69 -14.21 -2.48
C ALA A 241 -19.11 -14.07 -3.07
N GLY A 242 -20.18 -14.17 -2.28
CA GLY A 242 -21.55 -14.15 -2.80
C GLY A 242 -21.93 -15.45 -3.53
N GLY A 243 -21.49 -16.59 -2.99
CA GLY A 243 -21.72 -17.92 -3.57
C GLY A 243 -20.63 -18.36 -4.56
N LEU A 244 -20.75 -19.61 -5.00
CA LEU A 244 -19.73 -20.31 -5.81
C LEU A 244 -19.50 -19.63 -7.18
N ALA A 245 -20.57 -19.12 -7.81
CA ALA A 245 -20.49 -18.38 -9.07
C ALA A 245 -19.80 -17.01 -8.93
N GLY A 246 -19.90 -16.37 -7.76
CA GLY A 246 -19.12 -15.19 -7.42
C GLY A 246 -17.64 -15.55 -7.27
N LEU A 247 -17.32 -16.56 -6.46
CA LEU A 247 -15.95 -17.03 -6.23
C LEU A 247 -15.22 -17.43 -7.53
N ALA A 248 -15.91 -18.07 -8.46
CA ALA A 248 -15.35 -18.44 -9.77
C ALA A 248 -14.92 -17.24 -10.63
N LYS A 249 -15.60 -16.10 -10.51
CA LYS A 249 -15.28 -14.85 -11.23
C LYS A 249 -14.07 -14.11 -10.62
N ILE A 250 -13.83 -14.27 -9.32
CA ILE A 250 -12.73 -13.60 -8.61
C ILE A 250 -11.37 -14.10 -9.16
N PRO A 251 -10.41 -13.20 -9.49
CA PRO A 251 -9.08 -13.60 -9.92
C PRO A 251 -8.25 -14.11 -8.73
N SER A 252 -7.34 -15.06 -8.96
CA SER A 252 -6.51 -15.68 -7.91
C SER A 252 -5.68 -14.70 -7.07
N CYS A 253 -5.32 -13.54 -7.64
CA CYS A 253 -4.66 -12.45 -6.92
C CYS A 253 -5.54 -11.80 -5.85
N ASN A 254 -6.87 -11.90 -5.95
CA ASN A 254 -7.80 -11.37 -4.97
C ASN A 254 -8.25 -12.47 -4.00
N VAL A 255 -8.34 -13.73 -4.44
CA VAL A 255 -8.76 -14.88 -3.59
C VAL A 255 -7.91 -15.01 -2.32
N HIS A 256 -6.59 -14.78 -2.39
CA HIS A 256 -5.74 -14.83 -1.18
C HIS A 256 -5.91 -13.66 -0.20
N LEU A 257 -6.60 -12.60 -0.62
CA LEU A 257 -6.90 -11.43 0.21
C LEU A 257 -8.33 -11.50 0.80
N ILE A 258 -9.12 -12.51 0.46
CA ILE A 258 -10.46 -12.72 1.03
C ILE A 258 -10.32 -13.07 2.51
N GLY A 259 -11.05 -12.35 3.37
CA GLY A 259 -10.95 -12.46 4.82
C GLY A 259 -9.76 -11.71 5.44
N ALA A 260 -9.01 -10.92 4.66
CA ALA A 260 -8.01 -10.01 5.19
C ALA A 260 -8.69 -8.83 5.92
N SER A 261 -8.78 -8.89 7.24
CA SER A 261 -9.25 -7.75 8.03
C SER A 261 -8.26 -6.58 7.91
N LYS A 262 -8.80 -5.37 7.72
CA LYS A 262 -8.02 -4.14 7.80
C LYS A 262 -7.63 -3.94 9.27
N LYS A 263 -6.34 -4.10 9.59
CA LYS A 263 -5.79 -3.78 10.91
C LYS A 263 -5.20 -2.38 10.87
N GLN A 264 -5.63 -1.51 11.80
CA GLN A 264 -4.87 -0.29 12.08
C GLN A 264 -3.52 -0.66 12.68
N HIS A 265 -2.51 0.18 12.43
CA HIS A 265 -1.20 0.03 13.04
C HIS A 265 -1.22 0.71 14.42
N THR A 266 -1.95 0.11 15.36
CA THR A 266 -2.00 0.57 16.75
C THR A 266 -0.66 0.25 17.43
N GLY A 267 0.13 1.27 17.74
CA GLY A 267 1.42 1.14 18.43
C GLY A 267 2.64 0.98 17.50
N LEU A 268 3.77 0.55 18.08
CA LEU A 268 5.11 0.54 17.46
C LEU A 268 5.35 -0.64 16.47
N ASN A 269 4.32 -1.13 15.81
CA ASN A 269 4.43 -2.26 14.89
C ASN A 269 5.10 -1.84 13.58
N THR A 270 6.38 -2.22 13.40
CA THR A 270 7.08 -1.98 12.14
C THR A 270 6.45 -2.80 11.00
N ASN A 271 6.32 -2.18 9.82
CA ASN A 271 5.75 -2.80 8.60
C ASN A 271 6.55 -4.02 8.06
N HIS A 272 7.56 -4.50 8.79
CA HIS A 272 8.30 -5.73 8.52
C HIS A 272 7.71 -6.98 9.20
N GLY A 273 6.80 -6.84 10.16
CA GLY A 273 6.09 -7.96 10.77
C GLY A 273 5.27 -8.73 9.74
N ALA A 274 5.77 -9.89 9.30
CA ALA A 274 5.21 -10.59 8.14
C ALA A 274 3.76 -11.07 8.38
N SER A 275 3.36 -11.28 9.63
CA SER A 275 1.99 -11.46 10.13
C SER A 275 0.90 -10.61 9.44
N THR A 276 1.13 -9.32 9.17
CA THR A 276 0.09 -8.46 8.53
C THR A 276 -0.18 -8.83 7.07
N ARG A 277 0.75 -9.53 6.41
CA ARG A 277 0.63 -10.00 5.02
C ARG A 277 0.02 -11.41 4.91
N PHE A 278 -0.25 -12.07 6.04
CA PHE A 278 -0.83 -13.42 6.10
C PHE A 278 -2.27 -13.43 6.62
N SER A 279 -2.97 -12.29 6.58
CA SER A 279 -4.39 -12.22 6.94
C SER A 279 -5.26 -12.62 5.75
N GLY A 280 -6.08 -13.67 5.92
CA GLY A 280 -7.02 -14.17 4.91
C GLY A 280 -7.50 -15.57 5.26
N PHE A 281 -8.67 -15.99 4.79
CA PHE A 281 -9.22 -17.30 5.15
C PHE A 281 -8.34 -18.46 4.67
N LEU A 282 -7.69 -18.31 3.50
CA LEU A 282 -6.73 -19.31 2.99
C LEU A 282 -5.48 -19.48 3.87
N ALA A 283 -5.17 -18.56 4.78
CA ALA A 283 -4.08 -18.75 5.74
C ALA A 283 -4.44 -19.75 6.86
N GLN A 284 -5.75 -20.00 7.07
CA GLN A 284 -6.29 -21.00 8.01
C GLN A 284 -6.37 -22.42 7.39
N ALA A 285 -5.89 -22.59 6.15
CA ALA A 285 -5.81 -23.90 5.52
C ALA A 285 -4.57 -24.64 6.03
N ALA A 286 -4.72 -25.92 6.37
CA ALA A 286 -3.65 -26.73 6.97
C ALA A 286 -2.33 -26.70 6.17
N GLN A 287 -2.39 -26.65 4.83
CA GLN A 287 -1.19 -26.58 3.99
C GLN A 287 -0.43 -25.25 4.09
N VAL A 288 -1.06 -24.15 4.55
CA VAL A 288 -0.39 -22.86 4.79
C VAL A 288 0.02 -22.75 6.25
N GLU A 289 -0.85 -23.16 7.18
CA GLU A 289 -0.58 -23.15 8.62
C GLU A 289 0.66 -23.99 8.97
N ASN A 290 0.78 -25.19 8.39
CA ASN A 290 1.93 -26.07 8.58
C ASN A 290 3.24 -25.58 7.91
N THR A 291 3.21 -24.48 7.15
CA THR A 291 4.43 -23.93 6.54
C THR A 291 5.13 -22.89 7.43
N PRO A 292 6.47 -22.90 7.49
CA PRO A 292 7.24 -21.87 8.19
C PRO A 292 7.10 -20.51 7.48
N GLU A 293 7.22 -19.44 8.27
CA GLU A 293 6.74 -18.10 7.91
C GLU A 293 7.33 -17.51 6.63
N ASP A 294 8.60 -17.81 6.34
CA ASP A 294 9.30 -17.35 5.14
C ASP A 294 8.63 -17.80 3.83
N TYR A 295 8.05 -19.01 3.82
CA TYR A 295 7.43 -19.60 2.63
C TYR A 295 5.90 -19.48 2.63
N ARG A 296 5.25 -19.08 3.74
CA ARG A 296 3.79 -18.93 3.85
C ARG A 296 3.19 -18.09 2.72
N MET A 297 3.82 -16.99 2.32
CA MET A 297 3.32 -16.12 1.23
C MET A 297 3.29 -16.87 -0.11
N GLN A 298 4.30 -17.70 -0.36
CA GLN A 298 4.40 -18.47 -1.60
C GLN A 298 3.40 -19.62 -1.60
N ALA A 299 3.28 -20.34 -0.47
CA ALA A 299 2.25 -21.37 -0.27
C ALA A 299 0.83 -20.80 -0.45
N LEU A 300 0.51 -19.67 0.20
CA LEU A 300 -0.77 -18.98 0.11
C LEU A 300 -1.13 -18.58 -1.33
N ARG A 301 -0.19 -18.02 -2.09
CA ARG A 301 -0.41 -17.65 -3.50
C ARG A 301 -0.59 -18.87 -4.41
N MET A 302 0.15 -19.95 -4.17
CA MET A 302 -0.03 -21.22 -4.89
C MET A 302 -1.41 -21.82 -4.60
N LEU A 303 -1.80 -21.86 -3.32
CA LEU A 303 -3.10 -22.38 -2.90
C LEU A 303 -4.25 -21.55 -3.48
N ALA A 304 -4.18 -20.22 -3.45
CA ALA A 304 -5.20 -19.35 -4.03
C ALA A 304 -5.36 -19.51 -5.56
N ALA A 305 -4.25 -19.72 -6.28
CA ALA A 305 -4.30 -20.05 -7.70
C ALA A 305 -5.06 -21.36 -7.94
N LYS A 306 -4.78 -22.40 -7.15
CA LYS A 306 -5.47 -23.69 -7.24
C LYS A 306 -6.92 -23.65 -6.76
N ALA A 307 -7.23 -22.89 -5.72
CA ALA A 307 -8.58 -22.67 -5.23
C ALA A 307 -9.46 -21.97 -6.28
N SER A 308 -8.92 -21.00 -7.03
CA SER A 308 -9.65 -20.37 -8.13
C SER A 308 -9.96 -21.34 -9.28
N LEU A 309 -9.10 -22.34 -9.54
CA LEU A 309 -9.36 -23.39 -10.52
C LEU A 309 -10.40 -24.41 -10.01
N ALA A 310 -10.28 -24.84 -8.75
CA ALA A 310 -11.25 -25.73 -8.11
C ALA A 310 -12.66 -25.11 -8.07
N ALA A 311 -12.78 -23.85 -7.64
CA ALA A 311 -14.05 -23.13 -7.59
C ALA A 311 -14.69 -22.96 -8.98
N ARG A 312 -13.88 -22.74 -10.04
CA ARG A 312 -14.37 -22.68 -11.43
C ARG A 312 -14.83 -24.05 -11.94
N MET A 313 -14.15 -25.12 -11.55
CA MET A 313 -14.55 -26.49 -11.89
C MET A 313 -15.88 -26.85 -11.20
N ASP A 314 -16.01 -26.57 -9.91
CA ASP A 314 -17.25 -26.78 -9.14
C ASP A 314 -18.40 -25.94 -9.72
N ALA A 315 -18.16 -24.66 -10.03
CA ALA A 315 -19.16 -23.77 -10.64
C ALA A 315 -19.61 -24.20 -12.05
N SER A 316 -18.84 -25.04 -12.75
CA SER A 316 -19.17 -25.49 -14.11
C SER A 316 -20.21 -26.61 -14.17
N GLY A 317 -20.53 -27.25 -13.03
CA GLY A 317 -21.53 -28.33 -12.94
C GLY A 317 -21.16 -29.63 -13.67
N ALA A 318 -19.98 -29.73 -14.28
CA ALA A 318 -19.58 -30.92 -15.05
C ALA A 318 -19.58 -32.20 -14.19
N SER A 319 -19.98 -33.35 -14.76
CA SER A 319 -20.07 -34.62 -14.01
C SER A 319 -18.77 -35.02 -13.30
N HIS A 320 -17.60 -34.70 -13.89
CA HIS A 320 -16.29 -34.94 -13.27
C HIS A 320 -15.98 -34.02 -12.09
N ALA A 321 -16.67 -32.89 -11.94
CA ALA A 321 -16.51 -32.02 -10.77
C ALA A 321 -17.03 -32.70 -9.49
N ARG A 322 -18.11 -33.48 -9.58
CA ARG A 322 -18.82 -34.05 -8.40
C ARG A 322 -18.04 -35.09 -7.60
N THR A 323 -16.97 -35.67 -8.15
CA THR A 323 -16.16 -36.69 -7.46
C THR A 323 -15.09 -36.10 -6.52
N GLY A 324 -14.79 -34.80 -6.58
CA GLY A 324 -13.73 -34.17 -5.76
C GLY A 324 -12.28 -34.58 -6.10
N SER A 325 -12.09 -35.53 -7.03
CA SER A 325 -10.79 -36.09 -7.43
C SER A 325 -9.86 -35.04 -8.05
N TYR A 326 -10.41 -34.06 -8.76
CA TYR A 326 -9.64 -32.94 -9.29
C TYR A 326 -9.08 -32.10 -8.13
N GLY A 327 -9.89 -31.74 -7.13
CA GLY A 327 -9.46 -31.03 -5.92
C GLY A 327 -8.34 -31.76 -5.17
N ALA A 328 -8.47 -33.07 -4.99
CA ALA A 328 -7.43 -33.91 -4.40
C ALA A 328 -6.12 -33.91 -5.22
N SER A 329 -6.20 -33.94 -6.56
CA SER A 329 -5.00 -33.85 -7.41
C SER A 329 -4.29 -32.49 -7.30
N LEU A 330 -5.06 -31.39 -7.20
CA LEU A 330 -4.51 -30.05 -7.00
C LEU A 330 -3.88 -29.91 -5.61
N ARG A 331 -4.46 -30.55 -4.59
CA ARG A 331 -3.90 -30.59 -3.23
C ARG A 331 -2.53 -31.24 -3.22
N ALA A 332 -2.40 -32.43 -3.80
CA ALA A 332 -1.12 -33.14 -3.92
C ALA A 332 -0.08 -32.34 -4.74
N GLU A 333 -0.50 -31.57 -5.74
CA GLU A 333 0.40 -30.66 -6.48
C GLU A 333 0.89 -29.48 -5.62
N VAL A 334 0.04 -28.93 -4.75
CA VAL A 334 0.41 -27.87 -3.80
C VAL A 334 1.37 -28.42 -2.74
N GLU A 335 1.05 -29.56 -2.15
CA GLU A 335 1.89 -30.20 -1.11
C GLU A 335 3.29 -30.54 -1.67
N ARG A 336 3.39 -31.18 -2.84
CA ARG A 336 4.67 -31.44 -3.53
C ARG A 336 5.47 -30.16 -3.83
N LYS A 337 4.79 -29.05 -4.14
CA LYS A 337 5.45 -27.76 -4.38
C LYS A 337 5.95 -27.11 -3.10
N ILE A 338 5.21 -27.25 -2.00
CA ILE A 338 5.61 -26.77 -0.68
C ILE A 338 6.81 -27.58 -0.18
N GLU A 339 6.77 -28.90 -0.26
CA GLU A 339 7.89 -29.80 0.07
C GLU A 339 9.17 -29.40 -0.68
N LYS A 340 9.07 -29.15 -1.99
CA LYS A 340 10.19 -28.66 -2.82
C LYS A 340 10.71 -27.25 -2.45
N LEU A 341 9.90 -26.41 -1.78
CA LEU A 341 10.37 -25.11 -1.27
C LEU A 341 11.08 -25.23 0.07
N LEU A 342 10.77 -26.27 0.84
CA LEU A 342 11.43 -26.61 2.10
C LEU A 342 12.75 -27.37 1.89
N GLU A 343 12.93 -27.99 0.72
CA GLU A 343 14.21 -28.59 0.32
C GLU A 343 15.32 -27.51 0.30
N PRO A 344 16.40 -27.66 1.10
CA PRO A 344 17.49 -26.69 1.12
C PRO A 344 18.22 -26.72 -0.25
N PRO A 345 18.70 -25.56 -0.74
CA PRO A 345 19.44 -25.53 -2.00
C PRO A 345 20.70 -26.41 -1.90
N PRO A 346 21.03 -27.18 -2.96
CA PRO A 346 22.20 -28.05 -2.93
C PRO A 346 23.47 -27.26 -2.63
N ALA A 347 24.33 -27.84 -1.80
CA ALA A 347 25.55 -27.18 -1.32
C ALA A 347 26.39 -26.67 -2.50
N LYS A 348 26.72 -25.38 -2.49
CA LYS A 348 27.56 -24.78 -3.53
C LYS A 348 28.95 -25.39 -3.44
N LEU A 349 29.31 -26.23 -4.42
CA LEU A 349 30.66 -26.74 -4.56
C LEU A 349 31.64 -25.55 -4.61
N ILE A 350 32.72 -25.64 -3.82
CA ILE A 350 33.77 -24.61 -3.82
C ILE A 350 34.41 -24.62 -5.21
N LYS A 351 34.07 -23.62 -6.02
CA LYS A 351 34.67 -23.46 -7.34
C LYS A 351 36.14 -23.11 -7.15
N ALA A 352 37.02 -24.04 -7.51
CA ALA A 352 38.46 -23.81 -7.52
C ALA A 352 38.79 -22.49 -8.24
N LEU A 353 39.69 -21.70 -7.65
CA LEU A 353 40.18 -20.49 -8.28
C LEU A 353 40.81 -20.83 -9.64
N PRO A 354 40.67 -19.98 -10.67
CA PRO A 354 41.42 -20.15 -11.90
C PRO A 354 42.91 -20.24 -11.59
N VAL A 355 43.61 -21.22 -12.17
CA VAL A 355 45.05 -21.40 -12.00
C VAL A 355 45.77 -20.06 -12.27
N PRO A 356 46.62 -19.56 -11.35
CA PRO A 356 47.37 -18.34 -11.56
C PRO A 356 48.24 -18.43 -12.81
N SER A 357 47.77 -17.81 -13.90
CA SER A 357 48.51 -17.68 -15.15
C SER A 357 49.23 -16.33 -15.15
N GLU A 358 50.50 -16.36 -14.77
CA GLU A 358 51.40 -15.22 -14.96
C GLU A 358 51.44 -14.85 -16.45
N GLY A 359 51.00 -13.65 -16.79
CA GLY A 359 50.99 -13.18 -18.18
C GLY A 359 49.69 -13.43 -18.98
N GLY A 360 48.55 -13.71 -18.33
CA GLY A 360 47.24 -13.76 -18.99
C GLY A 360 47.04 -12.64 -20.03
N ARG A 361 46.76 -13.03 -21.30
CA ARG A 361 46.85 -12.19 -22.52
C ARG A 361 46.47 -10.72 -22.28
N LYS A 362 47.47 -9.83 -22.21
CA LYS A 362 47.29 -8.37 -22.01
C LYS A 362 46.24 -7.84 -22.99
N GLN A 363 45.05 -7.49 -22.50
CA GLN A 363 43.91 -7.07 -23.33
C GLN A 363 44.15 -5.66 -23.92
N ARG A 364 44.94 -5.60 -25.00
CA ARG A 364 45.31 -4.40 -25.77
C ARG A 364 44.15 -3.81 -26.60
N ARG A 365 42.94 -3.76 -26.03
CA ARG A 365 41.74 -3.18 -26.67
C ARG A 365 41.73 -1.65 -26.50
N GLY A 366 41.79 -0.91 -27.60
CA GLY A 366 41.87 0.58 -27.61
C GLY A 366 40.54 1.34 -27.80
N GLY A 367 39.42 0.63 -28.05
CA GLY A 367 38.15 1.25 -28.43
C GLY A 367 37.47 2.09 -27.34
N ARG A 368 36.52 2.95 -27.74
CA ARG A 368 35.81 3.93 -26.87
C ARG A 368 35.26 3.32 -25.57
N ARG A 369 34.67 2.11 -25.63
CA ARG A 369 34.16 1.39 -24.45
C ARG A 369 35.29 0.96 -23.49
N ALA A 370 36.39 0.43 -24.03
CA ALA A 370 37.55 0.03 -23.24
C ALA A 370 38.29 1.22 -22.63
N ARG A 371 38.38 2.36 -23.36
CA ARG A 371 38.91 3.62 -22.83
C ARG A 371 38.09 4.09 -21.63
N LYS A 372 36.76 4.21 -21.77
CA LYS A 372 35.86 4.57 -20.67
C LYS A 372 35.97 3.61 -19.48
N PHE A 373 36.04 2.29 -19.71
CA PHE A 373 36.19 1.32 -18.62
C PHE A 373 37.53 1.50 -17.86
N ARG A 374 38.64 1.70 -18.57
CA ARG A 374 39.95 2.02 -17.97
C ARG A 374 39.96 3.37 -17.26
N GLU A 375 39.15 4.33 -17.71
CA GLU A 375 38.99 5.65 -17.10
C GLU A 375 38.19 5.59 -15.78
N MET A 376 37.20 4.70 -15.69
CA MET A 376 36.43 4.46 -14.44
C MET A 376 37.26 3.75 -13.35
N HIS A 377 38.17 2.84 -13.74
CA HIS A 377 38.91 1.96 -12.82
C HIS A 377 40.40 2.30 -12.65
N GLY A 378 40.96 3.15 -13.52
CA GLY A 378 42.35 3.58 -13.45
C GLY A 378 42.55 4.80 -12.54
N LEU A 379 43.77 4.99 -12.06
CA LEU A 379 44.15 6.20 -11.33
C LEU A 379 43.93 7.44 -12.21
N THR A 380 43.22 8.43 -11.67
CA THR A 380 43.02 9.74 -12.31
C THR A 380 44.34 10.51 -12.38
N GLU A 381 44.44 11.48 -13.29
CA GLU A 381 45.64 12.33 -13.37
C GLU A 381 45.89 13.11 -12.06
N LEU A 382 44.82 13.52 -11.37
CA LEU A 382 44.91 14.08 -10.00
C LEU A 382 45.56 13.09 -9.03
N ARG A 383 45.07 11.84 -8.94
CA ARG A 383 45.64 10.86 -8.02
C ARG A 383 47.07 10.45 -8.42
N LYS A 384 47.42 10.50 -9.71
CA LYS A 384 48.82 10.32 -10.16
C LYS A 384 49.74 11.47 -9.75
N MET A 385 49.22 12.70 -9.61
CA MET A 385 49.99 13.83 -9.07
C MET A 385 50.07 13.78 -7.55
N GLN A 386 49.02 13.30 -6.87
CA GLN A 386 49.06 13.03 -5.42
C GLN A 386 50.11 11.99 -5.06
N ASN A 387 50.19 10.90 -5.85
CA ASN A 387 51.19 9.84 -5.68
C ASN A 387 52.61 10.26 -6.12
N ARG A 388 52.86 11.55 -6.39
CA ARG A 388 54.20 12.11 -6.65
C ARG A 388 54.52 13.08 -5.54
N VAL A 389 55.76 13.04 -5.08
CA VAL A 389 56.29 13.86 -3.98
C VAL A 389 57.43 14.71 -4.52
N GLU A 390 57.55 15.96 -4.08
CA GLU A 390 58.70 16.80 -4.44
C GLU A 390 59.87 16.43 -3.51
N PHE A 391 60.99 15.95 -4.08
CA PHE A 391 62.14 15.58 -3.27
C PHE A 391 62.77 16.82 -2.62
N GLY A 392 62.99 16.78 -1.30
CA GLY A 392 63.64 17.85 -0.55
C GLY A 392 62.74 19.02 -0.15
N LYS A 393 61.41 18.86 -0.23
CA LYS A 393 60.43 19.81 0.34
C LYS A 393 59.39 19.06 1.15
N GLU A 394 58.85 19.73 2.15
CA GLU A 394 57.70 19.27 2.92
C GLU A 394 56.45 19.20 2.03
N GLU A 395 55.62 18.18 2.23
CA GLU A 395 54.36 18.03 1.49
C GLU A 395 53.26 18.92 2.07
N GLU A 396 52.35 19.40 1.22
CA GLU A 396 51.12 20.01 1.70
C GLU A 396 50.17 18.89 2.15
N GLU A 397 49.85 18.82 3.43
CA GLU A 397 48.96 17.80 4.00
C GLU A 397 47.54 18.36 4.22
N ALA A 398 46.53 17.53 3.92
CA ALA A 398 45.14 17.80 4.28
C ALA A 398 44.73 16.88 5.45
N GLY A 399 44.37 17.46 6.59
CA GLY A 399 43.82 16.73 7.72
C GLY A 399 42.34 16.37 7.51
N ALA A 400 41.98 15.12 7.75
CA ALA A 400 40.59 14.66 7.80
C ALA A 400 40.44 13.42 8.69
N PHE A 401 39.53 13.48 9.67
CA PHE A 401 39.23 12.38 10.61
C PHE A 401 40.48 11.82 11.31
N ASP A 402 41.21 12.69 12.03
CA ASP A 402 42.41 12.35 12.83
C ASP A 402 43.61 11.74 12.05
N ALA A 403 43.53 11.74 10.72
CA ALA A 403 44.62 11.36 9.84
C ALA A 403 44.98 12.52 8.91
N THR A 404 46.28 12.69 8.63
CA THR A 404 46.75 13.59 7.57
C THR A 404 46.94 12.83 6.26
N VAL A 405 46.65 13.51 5.16
CA VAL A 405 46.77 12.96 3.80
C VAL A 405 47.59 13.92 2.96
N GLY A 406 48.82 13.52 2.61
CA GLY A 406 49.67 14.25 1.68
C GLY A 406 48.98 14.50 0.33
N LEU A 407 49.03 15.74 -0.13
CA LEU A 407 48.53 16.17 -1.44
C LEU A 407 49.59 16.01 -2.55
N GLY A 408 50.85 15.72 -2.17
CA GLY A 408 51.97 15.56 -3.08
C GLY A 408 52.10 16.72 -4.06
N MET A 409 52.27 16.42 -5.35
CA MET A 409 52.47 17.44 -6.39
C MET A 409 51.20 18.17 -6.84
N ILE A 410 50.02 17.95 -6.26
CA ILE A 410 48.74 18.54 -6.76
C ILE A 410 48.78 20.07 -6.77
N ASN A 411 49.25 20.70 -5.70
CA ASN A 411 49.27 22.16 -5.53
C ASN A 411 50.63 22.81 -5.85
N THR A 412 51.66 22.01 -6.10
CA THR A 412 53.03 22.52 -6.32
C THR A 412 53.16 23.29 -7.64
N LYS A 413 53.84 24.46 -7.59
CA LYS A 413 54.22 25.22 -8.80
C LYS A 413 55.19 24.44 -9.70
N ALA A 414 55.92 23.48 -9.12
CA ALA A 414 56.81 22.55 -9.82
C ALA A 414 56.06 21.55 -10.74
N SER A 415 54.72 21.44 -10.65
CA SER A 415 53.91 20.62 -11.56
C SER A 415 53.90 21.11 -13.03
N GLY A 416 54.38 22.33 -13.30
CA GLY A 416 54.51 22.91 -14.64
C GLY A 416 53.20 23.26 -15.33
N LYS A 417 52.07 23.19 -14.62
CA LYS A 417 50.72 23.46 -15.17
C LYS A 417 50.16 24.77 -14.63
N ILE A 418 49.81 25.68 -15.54
CA ILE A 418 49.29 27.03 -15.23
C ILE A 418 47.81 26.97 -14.75
N ARG A 419 47.11 25.85 -14.94
CA ARG A 419 45.72 25.65 -14.50
C ARG A 419 45.62 24.46 -13.56
N ALA A 420 44.84 24.61 -12.49
CA ALA A 420 44.49 23.53 -11.57
C ALA A 420 43.91 22.34 -12.34
N THR A 421 44.35 21.12 -12.00
CA THR A 421 43.86 19.90 -12.64
C THR A 421 42.44 19.60 -12.15
N THR A 422 41.45 19.67 -13.04
CA THR A 422 40.05 19.47 -12.68
C THR A 422 39.71 17.99 -12.48
N ALA A 423 38.75 17.72 -11.58
CA ALA A 423 38.26 16.36 -11.36
C ALA A 423 37.47 15.84 -12.57
N ASN A 424 37.87 14.68 -13.10
CA ASN A 424 37.24 14.09 -14.26
C ASN A 424 35.77 13.71 -13.98
N ALA A 425 34.84 14.08 -14.86
CA ALA A 425 33.43 13.72 -14.71
C ALA A 425 33.15 12.19 -14.77
N SER A 426 34.12 11.41 -15.24
CA SER A 426 34.13 9.95 -15.24
C SER A 426 34.45 9.34 -13.86
N SER A 427 35.29 9.97 -13.04
CA SER A 427 35.61 9.45 -11.69
C SER A 427 34.52 9.75 -10.65
N LYS A 428 33.43 10.43 -11.03
CA LYS A 428 32.25 10.60 -10.18
C LYS A 428 31.58 9.25 -9.92
N ALA A 429 31.37 8.90 -8.65
CA ALA A 429 30.69 7.68 -8.24
C ALA A 429 29.31 7.56 -8.90
N ARG A 430 28.99 6.39 -9.43
CA ARG A 430 27.72 6.11 -10.11
C ARG A 430 27.00 4.99 -9.37
N MET A 431 25.73 5.23 -9.01
CA MET A 431 24.90 4.18 -8.42
C MET A 431 24.76 2.95 -9.33
N SER A 432 24.69 1.78 -8.70
CA SER A 432 24.43 0.49 -9.34
C SER A 432 23.10 0.49 -10.09
N LYS A 433 22.91 -0.46 -11.02
CA LYS A 433 21.63 -0.61 -11.73
C LYS A 433 20.48 -0.87 -10.73
N ALA A 434 20.72 -1.72 -9.73
CA ALA A 434 19.75 -2.05 -8.69
C ALA A 434 19.35 -0.84 -7.83
N ASN A 435 20.31 -0.01 -7.40
CA ASN A 435 20.02 1.18 -6.60
C ASN A 435 19.29 2.24 -7.44
N LYS A 436 19.65 2.39 -8.72
CA LYS A 436 18.91 3.26 -9.66
C LYS A 436 17.47 2.80 -9.87
N THR A 437 17.22 1.50 -10.04
CA THR A 437 15.85 0.99 -10.16
C THR A 437 15.07 1.11 -8.84
N ARG A 438 15.73 0.93 -7.69
CA ARG A 438 15.13 1.11 -6.37
C ARG A 438 14.71 2.57 -6.15
N LEU A 439 15.62 3.54 -6.33
CA LEU A 439 15.27 4.95 -6.19
C LEU A 439 14.27 5.43 -7.25
N ALA A 440 14.35 4.93 -8.48
CA ALA A 440 13.32 5.24 -9.49
C ALA A 440 11.95 4.65 -9.14
N ALA A 441 11.87 3.54 -8.39
CA ALA A 441 10.62 2.98 -7.89
C ALA A 441 10.10 3.76 -6.66
N MET A 442 10.99 4.20 -5.76
CA MET A 442 10.63 5.04 -4.61
C MET A 442 10.18 6.45 -5.02
N ASN A 443 10.78 7.00 -6.09
CA ASN A 443 10.46 8.34 -6.59
C ASN A 443 9.33 8.34 -7.64
N ARG A 444 8.67 7.21 -7.90
CA ARG A 444 7.42 7.21 -8.65
C ARG A 444 6.33 7.77 -7.72
N PRO A 445 5.55 8.80 -8.14
CA PRO A 445 4.40 9.21 -7.36
C PRO A 445 3.49 8.00 -7.19
N SER A 446 3.22 7.63 -5.94
CA SER A 446 2.28 6.56 -5.63
C SER A 446 0.89 7.03 -6.04
N LEU A 447 0.39 6.52 -7.16
CA LEU A 447 -1.01 6.66 -7.54
C LEU A 447 -1.86 5.98 -6.46
N SER A 448 -2.31 6.77 -5.48
CA SER A 448 -3.22 6.29 -4.44
C SER A 448 -4.58 6.05 -5.09
N LEU A 449 -4.82 4.80 -5.48
CA LEU A 449 -6.05 4.38 -6.16
C LEU A 449 -7.18 4.03 -5.16
N LEU A 450 -6.97 4.20 -3.85
CA LEU A 450 -7.96 3.84 -2.84
C LEU A 450 -7.73 4.59 -1.51
N GLY A 451 -8.66 5.46 -1.11
CA GLY A 451 -8.70 6.02 0.26
C GLY A 451 -9.00 7.52 0.32
N GLN A 452 -10.26 7.84 0.61
CA GLN A 452 -10.71 9.18 0.99
C GLN A 452 -10.35 9.42 2.47
N GLY A 453 -9.47 10.40 2.76
CA GLY A 453 -9.05 10.73 4.13
C GLY A 453 -7.81 11.63 4.18
N THR A 454 -8.01 12.88 4.62
CA THR A 454 -7.05 13.94 5.01
C THR A 454 -5.81 14.24 4.12
N PRO A 455 -5.69 15.46 3.55
CA PRO A 455 -4.53 15.85 2.75
C PRO A 455 -3.38 16.39 3.62
N SER A 456 -2.34 15.58 3.81
CA SER A 456 -0.97 16.09 4.03
C SER A 456 -0.10 15.77 2.81
N THR A 457 -0.56 16.22 1.65
CA THR A 457 0.14 16.12 0.38
C THR A 457 0.90 17.42 0.13
N SER A 458 2.22 17.41 0.29
CA SER A 458 3.07 18.55 -0.07
C SER A 458 2.84 18.94 -1.54
N GLY A 459 2.43 20.19 -1.78
CA GLY A 459 1.81 20.66 -3.02
C GLY A 459 2.68 20.75 -4.29
N THR A 460 3.60 19.80 -4.50
CA THR A 460 4.47 19.73 -5.69
C THR A 460 4.51 18.35 -6.36
N ALA A 461 3.85 17.34 -5.79
CA ALA A 461 3.69 16.01 -6.40
C ALA A 461 2.24 15.85 -6.91
N SER A 462 2.02 16.18 -8.18
CA SER A 462 0.68 16.38 -8.73
C SER A 462 -0.12 15.11 -9.02
N SER A 463 -1.38 15.13 -8.59
CA SER A 463 -2.51 14.66 -9.39
C SER A 463 -3.50 15.82 -9.51
N LEU A 464 -3.75 16.27 -10.75
CA LEU A 464 -4.53 17.45 -11.14
C LEU A 464 -3.92 18.83 -10.77
N SER A 465 -3.61 19.61 -11.80
CA SER A 465 -3.43 21.07 -11.72
C SER A 465 -4.40 21.73 -12.70
N PHE A 466 -5.43 22.39 -12.17
CA PHE A 466 -6.33 23.21 -13.00
C PHE A 466 -5.65 24.56 -13.30
N THR A 467 -5.62 24.95 -14.57
CA THR A 467 -5.31 26.33 -14.98
C THR A 467 -6.53 26.92 -15.71
N PRO A 468 -6.79 28.23 -15.65
CA PRO A 468 -8.13 28.75 -15.99
C PRO A 468 -8.46 28.82 -17.49
N VAL A 469 -7.55 28.43 -18.39
CA VAL A 469 -7.64 28.79 -19.81
C VAL A 469 -7.57 27.59 -20.78
N GLN A 470 -6.86 26.51 -20.44
CA GLN A 470 -6.80 25.29 -21.26
C GLN A 470 -6.85 24.04 -20.36
N GLY A 471 -7.59 23.02 -20.79
CA GLY A 471 -8.06 21.92 -19.96
C GLY A 471 -7.00 20.90 -19.50
N ILE A 472 -7.49 19.84 -18.85
CA ILE A 472 -6.71 18.81 -18.14
C ILE A 472 -5.61 18.20 -19.03
N GLU A 473 -4.34 18.58 -18.81
CA GLU A 473 -3.19 17.95 -19.45
C GLU A 473 -2.36 17.16 -18.45
N LEU A 474 -2.15 15.86 -18.71
CA LEU A 474 -1.45 14.95 -17.79
C LEU A 474 0.04 14.83 -18.15
N VAL A 475 0.76 15.96 -18.15
CA VAL A 475 2.19 15.99 -18.46
C VAL A 475 3.04 15.92 -17.19
N ASP A 476 3.91 14.92 -17.17
CA ASP A 476 4.91 14.66 -16.13
C ASP A 476 5.97 15.79 -16.15
N PRO A 477 5.99 16.75 -15.19
CA PRO A 477 6.88 17.93 -15.26
C PRO A 477 8.37 17.56 -15.17
N SER A 478 8.65 16.33 -14.73
CA SER A 478 9.99 15.72 -14.76
C SER A 478 10.49 15.41 -16.19
N ARG A 479 9.60 15.39 -17.20
CA ARG A 479 9.96 15.27 -18.62
C ARG A 479 10.30 16.63 -19.24
N GLN A 480 9.52 17.69 -18.97
CA GLN A 480 9.84 19.06 -19.38
C GLN A 480 11.29 19.39 -18.99
N LYS A 481 11.62 19.28 -17.69
CA LYS A 481 12.97 19.59 -17.17
C LYS A 481 14.09 18.81 -17.86
N LYS A 482 13.86 17.58 -18.32
CA LYS A 482 14.86 16.79 -19.07
C LYS A 482 15.02 17.26 -20.52
N VAL A 483 13.94 17.72 -21.15
CA VAL A 483 13.98 18.36 -22.48
C VAL A 483 14.67 19.71 -22.38
N ASP A 484 14.35 20.51 -21.36
CA ASP A 484 14.97 21.81 -21.09
C ASP A 484 16.47 21.67 -20.77
N GLU A 485 16.87 20.70 -19.93
CA GLU A 485 18.28 20.37 -19.68
C GLU A 485 19.02 19.85 -20.93
N ALA A 486 18.32 19.14 -21.83
CA ALA A 486 18.91 18.66 -23.08
C ALA A 486 19.09 19.81 -24.09
N ASN A 487 18.12 20.69 -24.19
CA ASN A 487 18.17 21.91 -25.00
C ASN A 487 19.25 22.87 -24.46
N ALA A 488 19.29 23.10 -23.15
CA ALA A 488 20.33 23.90 -22.51
C ALA A 488 21.73 23.34 -22.79
N LYS A 489 21.91 22.01 -22.75
CA LYS A 489 23.19 21.38 -23.17
C LYS A 489 23.51 21.66 -24.64
N TRP A 490 22.54 21.45 -25.53
CA TRP A 490 22.67 21.67 -26.97
C TRP A 490 23.10 23.10 -27.32
N PHE A 491 22.59 24.11 -26.59
CA PHE A 491 22.97 25.52 -26.77
C PHE A 491 24.17 25.98 -25.92
N SER A 492 24.58 25.22 -24.91
CA SER A 492 25.76 25.53 -24.08
C SER A 492 27.11 25.07 -24.67
N GLU A 493 27.12 24.02 -25.50
CA GLU A 493 28.33 23.56 -26.20
C GLU A 493 28.60 24.43 -27.44
N GLY A 494 28.85 25.73 -27.21
CA GLY A 494 29.05 26.73 -28.25
C GLY A 494 30.28 26.47 -29.14
N GLN A 495 30.07 25.84 -30.29
CA GLN A 495 31.05 25.80 -31.39
C GLN A 495 31.06 27.11 -32.21
N PHE A 496 31.39 28.24 -31.57
CA PHE A 496 31.83 29.44 -32.28
C PHE A 496 33.03 30.05 -31.56
N SER A 497 34.22 29.84 -32.14
CA SER A 497 35.46 30.44 -31.66
C SER A 497 35.54 31.91 -32.10
N LEU A 498 35.21 32.84 -31.19
CA LEU A 498 35.60 34.23 -31.32
C LEU A 498 37.11 34.37 -31.11
N VAL A 499 37.80 34.95 -32.09
CA VAL A 499 39.22 35.32 -31.99
C VAL A 499 39.33 36.60 -31.14
N PRO A 500 40.30 36.72 -30.21
CA PRO A 500 40.45 37.95 -29.42
C PRO A 500 40.92 39.11 -30.31
N GLY A 501 40.13 40.18 -30.41
CA GLY A 501 40.57 41.43 -31.06
C GLY A 501 39.55 42.18 -31.92
N THR A 502 38.36 41.63 -32.19
CA THR A 502 37.37 42.28 -33.08
C THR A 502 36.27 43.01 -32.32
N THR A 503 36.39 44.33 -32.17
CA THR A 503 35.30 45.21 -31.73
C THR A 503 34.48 45.69 -32.93
N GLY A 504 33.30 45.11 -33.16
CA GLY A 504 32.40 45.56 -34.21
C GLY A 504 31.21 44.63 -34.44
N SER A 505 29.99 45.13 -34.20
CA SER A 505 28.76 44.39 -34.48
C SER A 505 28.36 44.57 -35.95
N ALA A 506 28.46 43.51 -36.75
CA ALA A 506 27.88 43.44 -38.08
C ALA A 506 27.61 41.98 -38.47
N ILE A 507 26.35 41.55 -38.40
CA ILE A 507 25.89 40.29 -39.02
C ILE A 507 25.46 40.63 -40.45
N PRO A 508 26.11 40.10 -41.50
CA PRO A 508 25.68 40.36 -42.88
C PRO A 508 24.39 39.57 -43.17
N GLY A 509 23.30 40.26 -43.51
CA GLY A 509 22.07 39.63 -43.98
C GLY A 509 20.75 40.31 -43.60
N LEU A 510 20.73 41.29 -42.69
CA LEU A 510 19.48 41.94 -42.25
C LEU A 510 19.32 43.35 -42.86
N GLY A 511 19.04 43.39 -44.16
CA GLY A 511 18.55 44.60 -44.84
C GLY A 511 17.07 44.84 -44.50
N THR A 512 16.73 46.07 -44.11
CA THR A 512 15.35 46.44 -43.79
C THR A 512 14.53 46.80 -45.02
N LYS A 513 13.23 46.47 -44.96
CA LYS A 513 12.05 47.05 -45.66
C LYS A 513 11.29 46.15 -46.65
N ASP A 514 10.00 46.52 -46.74
CA ASP A 514 8.97 46.17 -47.72
C ASP A 514 8.36 44.76 -47.68
N ALA A 515 7.35 44.62 -46.81
CA ALA A 515 6.47 43.46 -46.77
C ALA A 515 5.42 43.49 -47.90
N LYS A 516 5.44 42.47 -48.77
CA LYS A 516 4.27 42.03 -49.54
C LYS A 516 3.88 40.62 -49.08
N PRO A 517 2.59 40.33 -48.84
CA PRO A 517 2.16 39.00 -48.40
C PRO A 517 2.28 37.99 -49.56
N MET A 518 2.93 36.85 -49.30
CA MET A 518 3.07 35.76 -50.27
C MET A 518 2.06 34.64 -49.96
N ALA A 519 1.51 34.03 -51.02
CA ALA A 519 0.36 33.12 -50.94
C ALA A 519 0.66 31.76 -50.26
N PRO A 520 -0.35 31.08 -49.67
CA PRO A 520 -0.16 29.79 -48.99
C PRO A 520 0.16 28.64 -49.97
N PRO A 521 0.91 27.61 -49.53
CA PRO A 521 1.37 26.50 -50.38
C PRO A 521 0.26 25.50 -50.71
N ALA A 522 0.36 24.89 -51.91
CA ALA A 522 -0.59 23.92 -52.43
C ALA A 522 -0.56 22.56 -51.69
N PRO A 523 -1.68 21.82 -51.64
CA PRO A 523 -1.77 20.50 -51.01
C PRO A 523 -1.02 19.42 -51.81
N ARG A 524 -0.58 18.37 -51.11
CA ARG A 524 0.13 17.22 -51.71
C ARG A 524 -0.85 16.27 -52.43
N PRO A 525 -0.43 15.61 -53.52
CA PRO A 525 -1.22 14.57 -54.16
C PRO A 525 -1.33 13.32 -53.26
N THR A 526 -2.42 12.58 -53.46
CA THR A 526 -2.81 11.33 -52.79
C THR A 526 -1.92 10.15 -53.17
#